data_AF-A0A0R2LGX1-F1
#
_entry.id   AF-A0A0R2LGX1-F1
#
_cell.length_a   1.000
_cell.length_b   1.000
_cell.length_c   1.000
_cell.angle_alpha   90.00
_cell.angle_beta   90.00
_cell.angle_gamma   90.00
#
_symmetry.space_group_name_H-M   'P 1'
#
loop_
_entity.id
_entity.type
_entity.pdbx_description
1 polymer ?
#
loop_
_entity_poly.entity_id
_entity_poly.type
_entity_poly.pdbx_seq_one_letter_code
_entity_poly.pdbx_strand_id
1 'polypeptide(L)'
;MDKTDFLVDLQKRLKKYGVRNANDYIDYYSEYLDDLIENGMNAGEAISNIGGVEKVVLHILSDEDVEIPETKNRIKSTLFLTIALPIWGPILMAGYIILLAAIFAFFICTIAFIVSGLWIFLGSFVVIFKIGWTYALLQFGMSLILLGLGIICEQGLLGSSNGLFRSSKYLFKTFNKRGV
;
A
#
# COMPACT_ATOMS: atom_id res chain seq x y z
N MET A 1 -26.34 44.21 -0.51
CA MET A 1 -25.89 43.53 -1.74
C MET A 1 -26.83 43.95 -2.84
N ASP A 2 -26.30 44.17 -4.04
CA ASP A 2 -27.13 44.36 -5.22
C ASP A 2 -27.57 43.00 -5.81
N LYS A 3 -28.62 42.98 -6.63
CA LYS A 3 -29.15 41.75 -7.26
C LYS A 3 -28.06 41.03 -8.06
N THR A 4 -27.26 41.79 -8.80
CA THR A 4 -26.20 41.25 -9.65
C THR A 4 -25.10 40.57 -8.84
N ASP A 5 -24.72 41.15 -7.69
CA ASP A 5 -23.72 40.56 -6.79
C ASP A 5 -24.19 39.22 -6.20
N PHE A 6 -25.49 39.11 -5.91
CA PHE A 6 -26.10 37.89 -5.39
C PHE A 6 -26.05 36.75 -6.42
N LEU A 7 -26.48 37.00 -7.66
CA LEU A 7 -26.50 35.98 -8.72
C LEU A 7 -25.08 35.53 -9.10
N VAL A 8 -24.10 36.43 -9.08
CA VAL A 8 -22.68 36.10 -9.32
C VAL A 8 -22.11 35.21 -8.20
N ASP A 9 -22.43 35.48 -6.94
CA ASP A 9 -21.98 34.62 -5.82
C ASP A 9 -22.67 33.25 -5.86
N LEU A 10 -23.97 33.22 -6.19
CA LEU A 10 -24.73 31.99 -6.38
C LEU A 10 -24.14 31.12 -7.50
N GLN A 11 -23.85 31.71 -8.66
CA GLN A 11 -23.23 31.01 -9.79
C GLN A 11 -21.85 30.44 -9.43
N LYS A 12 -21.01 31.22 -8.74
CA LYS A 12 -19.67 30.76 -8.30
C LYS A 12 -19.79 29.55 -7.37
N ARG A 13 -20.74 29.57 -6.43
CA ARG A 13 -20.98 28.47 -5.50
C ARG A 13 -21.53 27.24 -6.21
N LEU A 14 -22.56 27.37 -7.05
CA LEU A 14 -23.12 26.25 -7.81
C LEU A 14 -22.09 25.59 -8.73
N LYS A 15 -21.23 26.40 -9.38
CA LYS A 15 -20.10 25.89 -10.18
C LYS A 15 -19.07 25.15 -9.33
N LYS A 16 -18.81 25.59 -8.10
CA LYS A 16 -17.92 24.89 -7.15
C LYS A 16 -18.47 23.51 -6.75
N TYR A 17 -19.79 23.36 -6.66
CA TYR A 17 -20.46 22.08 -6.39
C TYR A 17 -20.66 21.22 -7.64
N GLY A 18 -20.38 21.76 -8.84
CA GLY A 18 -20.43 21.01 -10.10
C GLY A 18 -21.84 20.80 -10.65
N VAL A 19 -22.81 21.59 -10.22
CA VAL A 19 -24.21 21.51 -10.67
C VAL A 19 -24.30 21.80 -12.17
N ARG A 20 -24.83 20.86 -12.97
CA ARG A 20 -24.92 20.98 -14.43
C ARG A 20 -26.04 21.92 -14.88
N ASN A 21 -27.18 21.90 -14.19
CA ASN A 21 -28.33 22.78 -14.40
C ASN A 21 -28.23 24.11 -13.60
N ALA A 22 -27.01 24.58 -13.32
CA ALA A 22 -26.83 25.79 -12.51
C ALA A 22 -27.46 27.04 -13.14
N ASN A 23 -27.51 27.12 -14.47
CA ASN A 23 -28.12 28.27 -15.17
C ASN A 23 -29.63 28.33 -14.98
N ASP A 24 -30.32 27.19 -14.99
CA ASP A 24 -31.78 27.14 -14.81
C ASP A 24 -32.20 27.65 -13.42
N TYR A 25 -31.42 27.30 -12.39
CA TYR A 25 -31.61 27.84 -11.05
C TYR A 25 -31.26 29.32 -10.94
N ILE A 26 -30.23 29.80 -11.64
CA ILE A 26 -29.88 31.24 -11.65
C ILE A 26 -30.99 32.06 -12.30
N ASP A 27 -31.56 31.57 -13.40
CA ASP A 27 -32.63 32.23 -14.13
C ASP A 27 -33.92 32.28 -13.28
N TYR A 28 -34.28 31.16 -12.62
CA TYR A 28 -35.41 31.10 -11.68
C TYR A 28 -35.29 32.13 -10.55
N TYR A 29 -34.13 32.19 -9.87
CA TYR A 29 -33.93 33.15 -8.78
C TYR A 29 -33.78 34.59 -9.29
N SER A 30 -33.37 34.80 -10.54
CA SER A 30 -33.35 36.12 -11.16
C SER A 30 -34.76 36.66 -11.38
N GLU A 31 -35.67 35.84 -11.93
CA GLU A 31 -37.07 36.20 -12.16
C GLU A 31 -37.81 36.39 -10.83
N TYR A 32 -37.60 35.48 -9.87
CA TYR A 32 -38.19 35.61 -8.53
C TYR A 32 -37.75 36.88 -7.78
N LEU A 33 -36.49 37.28 -7.94
CA LEU A 33 -36.00 38.55 -7.39
C LEU A 33 -36.57 39.76 -8.11
N ASP A 34 -36.79 39.69 -9.43
CA ASP A 34 -37.44 40.77 -10.19
C ASP A 34 -38.88 40.98 -9.75
N ASP A 35 -39.65 39.90 -9.54
CA ASP A 35 -41.03 39.97 -9.04
C ASP A 35 -41.09 40.65 -7.66
N LEU A 36 -40.14 40.33 -6.77
CA LEU A 36 -40.08 40.94 -5.43
C LEU A 36 -39.74 42.43 -5.50
N ILE A 37 -38.87 42.83 -6.44
CA ILE A 37 -38.51 44.23 -6.68
C ILE A 37 -39.68 45.00 -7.29
N GLU A 38 -40.41 44.40 -8.24
CA GLU A 38 -41.59 44.99 -8.87
C GLU A 38 -42.74 45.16 -7.87
N ASN A 39 -42.87 44.27 -6.89
CA ASN A 39 -43.80 44.39 -5.77
C ASN A 39 -43.39 45.43 -4.70
N GLY A 40 -42.33 46.21 -4.94
CA GLY A 40 -41.95 47.38 -4.14
C GLY A 40 -40.91 47.11 -3.05
N MET A 41 -40.27 45.93 -3.02
CA MET A 41 -39.14 45.66 -2.12
C MET A 41 -37.82 46.14 -2.72
N ASN A 42 -36.92 46.68 -1.90
CA ASN A 42 -35.56 46.99 -2.36
C ASN A 42 -34.77 45.68 -2.55
N ALA A 43 -33.82 45.65 -3.50
CA ALA A 43 -33.04 44.45 -3.83
C ALA A 43 -32.37 43.80 -2.60
N GLY A 44 -31.90 44.62 -1.65
CA GLY A 44 -31.32 44.13 -0.39
C GLY A 44 -32.32 43.47 0.56
N GLU A 45 -33.57 43.94 0.59
CA GLU A 45 -34.64 43.35 1.41
C GLU A 45 -35.17 42.07 0.79
N ALA A 46 -35.30 42.02 -0.55
CA ALA A 46 -35.66 40.82 -1.28
C ALA A 46 -34.66 39.68 -0.99
N ILE A 47 -33.35 39.94 -1.10
CA ILE A 47 -32.31 38.95 -0.79
C ILE A 47 -32.36 38.48 0.67
N SER A 48 -32.70 39.38 1.61
CA SER A 48 -32.85 39.03 3.03
C SER A 48 -34.09 38.17 3.28
N ASN A 49 -35.18 38.38 2.54
CA ASN A 49 -36.43 37.62 2.66
C ASN A 49 -36.21 36.14 2.28
N ILE A 50 -35.46 35.91 1.21
CA ILE A 50 -35.10 34.57 0.71
C ILE A 50 -34.04 33.89 1.62
N GLY A 51 -33.49 34.62 2.60
CA GLY A 51 -32.57 34.08 3.58
C GLY A 51 -31.10 34.01 3.14
N GLY A 52 -30.76 34.71 2.04
CA GLY A 52 -29.38 34.88 1.56
C GLY A 52 -28.83 33.72 0.72
N VAL A 53 -27.64 33.95 0.15
CA VAL A 53 -27.00 33.04 -0.84
C VAL A 53 -26.81 31.64 -0.27
N GLU A 54 -26.46 31.51 1.01
CA GLU A 54 -26.13 30.23 1.64
C GLU A 54 -27.35 29.31 1.79
N LYS A 55 -28.51 29.85 2.18
CA LYS A 55 -29.75 29.08 2.26
C LYS A 55 -30.26 28.67 0.88
N VAL A 56 -30.14 29.56 -0.11
CA VAL A 56 -30.53 29.26 -1.49
C VAL A 56 -29.66 28.15 -2.07
N VAL A 57 -28.34 28.20 -1.86
CA VAL A 57 -27.44 27.11 -2.27
C VAL A 57 -27.81 25.79 -1.59
N LEU A 58 -28.13 25.79 -0.30
CA LEU A 58 -28.54 24.58 0.41
C LEU A 58 -29.88 24.04 -0.10
N HIS A 59 -30.83 24.93 -0.43
CA HIS A 59 -32.12 24.54 -0.97
C HIS A 59 -31.98 23.91 -2.34
N ILE A 60 -31.19 24.54 -3.24
CA ILE A 60 -30.87 23.97 -4.54
C ILE A 60 -30.20 22.61 -4.34
N LEU A 61 -29.11 22.51 -3.56
CA LEU A 61 -28.42 21.23 -3.37
C LEU A 61 -29.25 20.12 -2.70
N SER A 62 -30.41 20.44 -2.11
CA SER A 62 -31.34 19.48 -1.52
C SER A 62 -32.52 19.13 -2.44
N ASP A 63 -32.63 19.80 -3.59
CA ASP A 63 -33.65 19.57 -4.61
C ASP A 63 -33.32 18.31 -5.43
N GLU A 64 -34.35 17.52 -5.73
CA GLU A 64 -34.24 16.20 -6.35
C GLU A 64 -33.86 16.30 -7.83
N ASP A 65 -34.14 17.45 -8.46
CA ASP A 65 -33.81 17.74 -9.86
C ASP A 65 -32.38 18.29 -10.06
N VAL A 66 -31.55 18.39 -9.02
CA VAL A 66 -30.17 18.84 -9.19
C VAL A 66 -29.29 17.77 -9.84
N GLU A 67 -28.82 18.10 -11.04
CA GLU A 67 -27.83 17.30 -11.75
C GLU A 67 -26.41 17.56 -11.24
N ILE A 68 -26.07 17.01 -10.07
CA ILE A 68 -24.69 16.93 -9.61
C ILE A 68 -24.07 15.69 -10.26
N PRO A 69 -22.91 15.78 -10.94
CA PRO A 69 -22.21 14.59 -11.40
C PRO A 69 -21.88 13.74 -10.19
N GLU A 70 -22.49 12.56 -10.09
CA GLU A 70 -22.10 11.58 -9.07
C GLU A 70 -20.60 11.36 -9.19
N THR A 71 -19.87 11.59 -8.09
CA THR A 71 -18.47 11.20 -7.95
C THR A 71 -18.37 9.67 -7.82
N LYS A 72 -18.89 8.96 -8.82
CA LYS A 72 -18.88 7.50 -8.89
C LYS A 72 -17.53 6.93 -9.29
N ASN A 73 -16.60 7.78 -9.75
CA ASN A 73 -15.34 7.34 -10.36
C ASN A 73 -14.07 7.49 -9.51
N ARG A 74 -14.10 8.14 -8.34
CA ARG A 74 -12.91 8.14 -7.45
C ARG A 74 -12.87 6.96 -6.49
N ILE A 75 -14.00 6.32 -6.22
CA ILE A 75 -14.09 5.28 -5.20
C ILE A 75 -13.47 3.96 -5.70
N LYS A 76 -13.49 3.65 -7.00
CA LYS A 76 -12.90 2.39 -7.51
C LYS A 76 -11.37 2.34 -7.38
N SER A 77 -10.67 3.47 -7.47
CA SER A 77 -9.22 3.51 -7.31
C SER A 77 -8.81 3.53 -5.84
N THR A 78 -9.57 4.23 -4.99
CA THR A 78 -9.31 4.28 -3.54
C THR A 78 -9.71 2.99 -2.82
N LEU A 79 -10.80 2.32 -3.19
CA LEU A 79 -11.17 1.01 -2.57
C LEU A 79 -10.11 -0.06 -2.85
N PHE A 80 -9.55 -0.10 -4.07
CA PHE A 80 -8.44 -0.99 -4.36
C PHE A 80 -7.23 -0.66 -3.49
N LEU A 81 -6.88 0.62 -3.30
CA LEU A 81 -5.76 1.02 -2.44
C LEU A 81 -5.99 0.70 -0.95
N THR A 82 -7.22 0.90 -0.47
CA THR A 82 -7.61 0.71 0.93
C THR A 82 -7.79 -0.76 1.32
N ILE A 83 -8.14 -1.65 0.39
CA ILE A 83 -8.17 -3.11 0.62
C ILE A 83 -6.81 -3.75 0.28
N ALA A 84 -6.07 -3.19 -0.68
CA ALA A 84 -4.74 -3.66 -1.03
C ALA A 84 -3.76 -3.49 0.13
N LEU A 85 -3.65 -2.30 0.71
CA LEU A 85 -2.62 -2.05 1.74
C LEU A 85 -2.70 -2.97 2.99
N PRO A 86 -3.88 -3.23 3.60
CA PRO A 86 -3.99 -4.12 4.74
C PRO A 86 -3.84 -5.61 4.42
N ILE A 87 -3.96 -6.03 3.15
CA ILE A 87 -3.80 -7.44 2.74
C ILE A 87 -2.39 -7.70 2.22
N TRP A 88 -1.85 -6.83 1.37
CA TRP A 88 -0.50 -6.99 0.83
C TRP A 88 0.58 -6.73 1.88
N GLY A 89 0.34 -5.84 2.85
CA GLY A 89 1.28 -5.58 3.95
C GLY A 89 1.63 -6.85 4.74
N PRO A 90 0.66 -7.56 5.34
CA PRO A 90 0.90 -8.81 6.06
C PRO A 90 1.43 -9.91 5.16
N ILE A 91 0.98 -10.02 3.90
CA ILE A 91 1.46 -11.06 2.98
C ILE A 91 2.94 -10.86 2.64
N LEU A 92 3.35 -9.63 2.32
CA LEU A 92 4.75 -9.29 2.08
C LEU A 92 5.60 -9.52 3.32
N MET A 93 5.10 -9.12 4.49
CA MET A 93 5.77 -9.33 5.78
C MET A 93 5.93 -10.83 6.08
N ALA A 94 4.88 -11.63 5.89
CA ALA A 94 4.90 -13.07 6.09
C ALA A 94 5.88 -13.75 5.13
N GLY A 95 5.86 -13.37 3.85
CA GLY A 95 6.82 -13.86 2.85
C GLY A 95 8.27 -13.54 3.23
N TYR A 96 8.52 -12.33 3.74
CA TYR A 96 9.84 -11.94 4.24
C TYR A 96 10.29 -12.77 5.44
N ILE A 97 9.40 -12.99 6.42
CA ILE A 97 9.69 -13.81 7.61
C ILE A 97 9.97 -15.26 7.22
N ILE A 98 9.18 -15.84 6.32
CA ILE A 98 9.38 -17.21 5.82
C ILE A 98 10.75 -17.34 5.14
N LEU A 99 11.11 -16.36 4.31
CA LEU A 99 12.41 -16.33 3.64
C LEU A 99 13.55 -16.24 4.66
N LEU A 100 13.42 -15.39 5.67
CA LEU A 100 14.41 -15.25 6.74
C LEU A 100 14.54 -16.55 7.57
N ALA A 101 13.41 -17.16 7.91
CA ALA A 101 13.36 -18.43 8.62
C ALA A 101 14.00 -19.57 7.81
N ALA A 102 13.80 -19.60 6.49
CA ALA A 102 14.41 -20.59 5.61
C ALA A 102 15.94 -20.43 5.55
N ILE A 103 16.45 -19.19 5.45
CA ILE A 103 17.90 -18.92 5.49
C ILE A 103 18.47 -19.36 6.84
N PHE A 104 17.78 -19.04 7.94
CA PHE A 104 18.22 -19.40 9.28
C PHE A 104 18.21 -20.91 9.51
N ALA A 105 17.17 -21.61 9.05
CA ALA A 105 17.11 -23.06 9.09
C ALA A 105 18.25 -23.70 8.29
N PHE A 106 18.55 -23.18 7.10
CA PHE A 106 19.66 -23.67 6.28
C PHE A 106 21.02 -23.45 6.95
N PHE A 107 21.18 -22.32 7.63
CA PHE A 107 22.37 -22.03 8.44
C PHE A 107 22.55 -23.03 9.59
N ILE A 108 21.48 -23.31 10.35
CA ILE A 108 21.51 -24.31 11.43
C ILE A 108 21.83 -25.70 10.88
N CYS A 109 21.21 -26.11 9.77
CA CYS A 109 21.51 -27.40 9.14
C CYS A 109 22.99 -27.53 8.77
N THR A 110 23.60 -26.46 8.25
CA THR A 110 25.02 -26.44 7.91
C THR A 110 25.89 -26.68 9.14
N ILE A 111 25.63 -25.97 10.25
CA ILE A 111 26.34 -26.18 11.51
C ILE A 111 26.12 -27.60 12.03
N ALA A 112 24.89 -28.12 11.96
CA ALA A 112 24.58 -29.47 12.43
C ALA A 112 25.37 -30.53 11.66
N PHE A 113 25.51 -30.42 10.33
CA PHE A 113 26.32 -31.34 9.53
C PHE A 113 27.81 -31.27 9.90
N ILE A 114 28.36 -30.07 10.11
CA ILE A 114 29.75 -29.90 10.50
C ILE A 114 30.02 -30.51 11.89
N VAL A 115 29.20 -30.16 12.88
CA VAL A 115 29.35 -30.62 14.26
C VAL A 115 29.16 -32.13 14.36
N SER A 116 28.13 -32.68 13.71
CA SER A 116 27.91 -34.13 13.68
C SER A 116 29.03 -34.87 12.96
N GLY A 117 29.53 -34.34 11.83
CA GLY A 117 30.68 -34.87 11.13
C GLY A 117 31.93 -34.93 12.02
N LEU A 118 32.27 -33.84 12.69
CA LEU A 118 33.39 -33.77 13.64
C LEU A 118 33.23 -34.73 14.82
N TRP A 119 32.02 -34.84 15.38
CA TRP A 119 31.73 -35.75 16.48
C TRP A 119 31.91 -37.21 16.08
N ILE A 120 31.38 -37.61 14.92
CA ILE A 120 31.47 -38.97 14.40
C ILE A 120 32.93 -39.30 14.02
N PHE A 121 33.68 -38.33 13.50
CA PHE A 121 35.10 -38.47 13.20
C PHE A 121 35.91 -38.80 14.47
N LEU A 122 35.73 -38.01 15.54
CA LEU A 122 36.37 -38.27 16.82
C LEU A 122 35.91 -39.61 17.43
N GLY A 123 34.61 -39.90 17.34
CA GLY A 123 34.03 -41.16 17.81
C GLY A 123 34.57 -42.39 17.08
N SER A 124 35.00 -42.25 15.82
CA SER A 124 35.56 -43.35 15.04
C SER A 124 36.80 -43.93 15.71
N PHE A 125 37.65 -43.09 16.33
CA PHE A 125 38.83 -43.56 17.06
C PHE A 125 38.47 -44.45 18.25
N VAL A 126 37.37 -44.14 18.95
CA VAL A 126 36.91 -44.95 20.09
C VAL A 126 36.36 -46.30 19.62
N VAL A 127 35.66 -46.32 18.48
CA VAL A 127 35.03 -47.53 17.92
C VAL A 127 36.07 -48.55 17.44
N ILE A 128 37.25 -48.09 17.00
CA ILE A 128 38.40 -48.96 16.65
C ILE A 128 38.71 -49.92 17.81
N PHE A 129 38.75 -49.39 19.04
CA PHE A 129 39.15 -50.17 20.22
C PHE A 129 38.03 -51.02 20.83
N LYS A 130 36.75 -50.69 20.57
CA LYS A 130 35.62 -51.36 21.23
C LYS A 130 34.90 -52.41 20.39
N ILE A 131 34.75 -52.18 19.09
CA ILE A 131 33.86 -52.98 18.23
C ILE A 131 34.66 -53.65 17.10
N GLY A 132 35.63 -52.94 16.52
CA GLY A 132 36.52 -53.46 15.49
C GLY A 132 36.75 -52.50 14.34
N TRP A 133 37.78 -52.80 13.55
CA TRP A 133 38.31 -51.93 12.51
C TRP A 133 37.33 -51.64 11.37
N THR A 134 36.52 -52.62 10.97
CA THR A 134 35.56 -52.48 9.86
C THR A 134 34.46 -51.44 10.16
N TYR A 135 33.92 -51.46 11.37
CA TYR A 135 32.90 -50.50 11.80
C TYR A 135 33.47 -49.09 11.96
N ALA A 136 34.70 -48.99 12.45
CA ALA A 136 35.40 -47.71 12.55
C ALA A 136 35.67 -47.08 11.18
N LEU A 137 36.07 -47.87 10.18
CA LEU A 137 36.26 -47.41 8.80
C LEU A 137 34.96 -46.89 8.18
N LEU A 138 33.84 -47.61 8.39
CA LEU A 138 32.54 -47.18 7.89
C LEU A 138 32.12 -45.86 8.55
N GLN A 139 32.25 -45.77 9.87
CA GLN A 139 31.93 -44.56 10.62
C GLN A 139 32.81 -43.36 10.22
N PHE A 140 34.08 -43.61 9.96
CA PHE A 140 35.02 -42.62 9.45
C PHE A 140 34.61 -42.13 8.06
N GLY A 141 34.25 -43.04 7.15
CA GLY A 141 33.72 -42.70 5.83
C GLY A 141 32.44 -41.85 5.92
N MET A 142 31.52 -42.21 6.82
CA MET A 142 30.30 -41.44 7.07
C MET A 142 30.62 -40.03 7.56
N SER A 143 31.59 -39.88 8.47
CA SER A 143 32.01 -38.56 8.96
C SER A 143 32.51 -37.63 7.84
N LEU A 144 33.27 -38.16 6.88
CA LEU A 144 33.76 -37.41 5.73
C LEU A 144 32.62 -36.98 4.80
N ILE A 145 31.61 -37.83 4.61
CA ILE A 145 30.43 -37.49 3.82
C ILE A 145 29.66 -36.34 4.49
N LEU A 146 29.42 -36.41 5.81
CA LEU A 146 28.75 -35.35 6.54
C LEU A 146 29.54 -34.03 6.53
N LEU A 147 30.86 -34.08 6.74
CA LEU A 147 31.72 -32.90 6.65
C LEU A 147 31.73 -32.32 5.23
N GLY A 148 31.80 -33.15 4.21
CA GLY A 148 31.73 -32.74 2.81
C GLY A 148 30.41 -32.04 2.48
N LEU A 149 29.27 -32.60 2.93
CA LEU A 149 27.96 -31.97 2.79
C LEU A 149 27.88 -30.63 3.54
N GLY A 150 28.48 -30.54 4.73
CA GLY A 150 28.58 -29.30 5.50
C GLY A 150 29.31 -28.20 4.72
N ILE A 151 30.47 -28.50 4.15
CA ILE A 151 31.25 -27.54 3.35
C ILE A 151 30.49 -27.12 2.09
N ILE A 152 29.84 -28.05 1.39
CA ILE A 152 29.02 -27.71 0.20
C ILE A 152 27.86 -26.78 0.59
N CYS A 153 27.20 -27.04 1.73
CA CYS A 153 26.13 -26.17 2.23
C CYS A 153 26.65 -24.77 2.59
N GLU A 154 27.83 -24.67 3.19
CA GLU A 154 28.47 -23.38 3.50
C GLU A 154 28.72 -22.55 2.21
N GLN A 155 29.27 -23.19 1.18
CA GLN A 155 29.49 -22.53 -0.11
C GLN A 155 28.17 -22.10 -0.77
N GLY A 156 27.11 -22.89 -0.63
CA GLY A 156 25.76 -22.53 -1.05
C GLY A 156 25.22 -21.30 -0.31
N LEU A 157 25.44 -21.20 1.00
CA LEU A 157 25.04 -20.05 1.82
C LEU A 157 25.79 -18.78 1.42
N LEU A 158 27.11 -18.88 1.21
CA LEU A 158 27.94 -17.76 0.75
C LEU A 158 27.53 -17.30 -0.66
N GLY A 159 27.24 -18.23 -1.56
CA GLY A 159 26.70 -17.93 -2.89
C GLY A 159 25.36 -17.18 -2.83
N SER A 160 24.45 -17.65 -1.97
CA SER A 160 23.15 -16.99 -1.73
C SER A 160 23.31 -15.57 -1.18
N SER A 161 24.20 -15.39 -0.18
CA SER A 161 24.51 -14.08 0.41
C SER A 161 25.08 -13.10 -0.61
N ASN A 162 26.05 -13.54 -1.42
CA ASN A 162 26.63 -12.72 -2.49
C ASN A 162 25.60 -12.37 -3.58
N GLY A 163 24.68 -13.29 -3.89
CA GLY A 163 23.55 -13.04 -4.79
C GLY A 163 22.61 -11.95 -4.27
N LEU A 164 22.25 -12.02 -2.98
CA LEU A 164 21.42 -11.01 -2.31
C LEU A 164 22.12 -9.64 -2.27
N PHE A 165 23.42 -9.61 -1.96
CA PHE A 165 24.20 -8.37 -1.95
C PHE A 165 24.27 -7.72 -3.34
N ARG A 166 24.46 -8.52 -4.38
CA ARG A 166 24.49 -8.04 -5.76
C ARG A 166 23.14 -7.48 -6.19
N SER A 167 22.04 -8.18 -5.87
CA SER A 167 20.67 -7.72 -6.15
C SER A 167 20.35 -6.42 -5.42
N SER A 168 20.73 -6.31 -4.15
CA SER A 168 20.60 -5.06 -3.37
C SER A 168 21.36 -3.91 -4.02
N LYS A 169 22.61 -4.13 -4.45
CA LYS A 169 23.41 -3.13 -5.16
C LYS A 169 22.80 -2.71 -6.50
N TYR A 170 22.19 -3.64 -7.23
CA TYR A 170 21.47 -3.33 -8.49
C TYR A 170 20.21 -2.50 -8.25
N LEU A 171 19.43 -2.83 -7.21
CA LEU A 171 18.26 -2.06 -6.81
C LEU A 171 18.67 -0.65 -6.38
N PHE A 172 19.70 -0.52 -5.55
CA PHE A 172 20.21 0.77 -5.10
C PHE A 172 20.74 1.62 -6.25
N LYS A 173 21.45 1.01 -7.22
CA LYS A 173 21.91 1.72 -8.43
C LYS A 173 20.76 2.14 -9.34
N THR A 174 19.70 1.33 -9.43
CA THR A 174 18.50 1.66 -10.21
C THR A 174 17.69 2.78 -9.57
N PHE A 175 17.55 2.77 -8.24
CA PHE A 175 16.94 3.87 -7.48
C PHE A 175 17.75 5.16 -7.60
N ASN A 176 19.08 5.08 -7.44
CA ASN A 176 19.96 6.25 -7.56
C ASN A 176 19.99 6.84 -8.99
N LYS A 177 19.79 6.02 -10.03
CA LYS A 177 19.64 6.51 -11.42
C LYS A 177 18.29 7.15 -11.72
N ARG A 178 17.26 6.88 -10.90
CA ARG A 178 15.90 7.38 -11.11
C ARG A 178 15.60 8.73 -10.46
N GLY A 179 16.60 9.40 -9.89
CA GLY A 179 16.54 10.82 -9.56
C GLY A 179 15.38 11.20 -8.65
N VAL A 180 15.62 11.05 -7.35
CA VAL A 180 15.19 12.07 -6.38
C VAL A 180 16.45 12.77 -5.92
#